data_AF-A0AAD9TXZ0-F1
#
_entry.id   AF-A0AAD9TXZ0-F1
#
_cell.length_a   1.000
_cell.length_b   1.000
_cell.length_c   1.000
_cell.angle_alpha   90.00
_cell.angle_beta   90.00
_cell.angle_gamma   90.00
#
_symmetry.space_group_name_H-M   'P 1'
#
loop_
_entity.id
_entity.type
_entity.pdbx_description
1 polymer ?
#
loop_
_entity_poly.entity_id
_entity_poly.type
_entity_poly.pdbx_seq_one_letter_code
_entity_poly.pdbx_strand_id
1 'polypeptide(L)'
;MFGRLVCKSHVTKRCNLLKIDDLWGKDVSIENLHQGFTHIFESTFESTEGVAEYVAHPTHVEYADLLLSHLDKVLIFDYKPTTLRC
;
A
#
# COMPACT_ATOMS: atom_id res chain seq x y z
N MET A 1 13.92 -12.05 -4.52
CA MET A 1 14.16 -10.63 -4.85
C MET A 1 12.79 -10.01 -5.04
N PHE A 2 12.35 -9.16 -4.12
CA PHE A 2 11.05 -8.50 -4.25
C PHE A 2 11.15 -7.51 -5.42
N GLY A 3 10.36 -7.73 -6.47
CA GLY A 3 10.39 -6.88 -7.67
C GLY A 3 9.73 -5.53 -7.42
N ARG A 4 9.55 -4.74 -8.49
CA ARG A 4 8.87 -3.45 -8.44
C ARG A 4 7.48 -3.54 -7.80
N LEU A 5 7.15 -2.56 -6.98
CA LEU A 5 6.02 -2.63 -6.05
C LEU A 5 5.03 -1.47 -6.18
N VAL A 6 3.74 -1.77 -6.06
CA VAL A 6 2.67 -0.78 -5.90
C VAL A 6 2.12 -0.85 -4.48
N CYS A 7 2.17 0.26 -3.76
CA CYS A 7 1.49 0.41 -2.48
C CYS A 7 0.22 1.24 -2.68
N LYS A 8 -0.91 0.71 -2.23
CA LYS A 8 -2.19 1.42 -2.20
C LYS A 8 -2.60 1.60 -0.75
N SER A 9 -2.75 2.83 -0.31
CA SER A 9 -3.45 3.09 0.93
C SER A 9 -4.85 3.59 0.59
N HIS A 10 -5.85 3.03 1.28
CA HIS A 10 -7.20 3.54 1.13
C HIS A 10 -7.85 3.84 2.48
N VAL A 11 -8.53 4.98 2.54
CA VAL A 11 -9.19 5.41 3.77
C VAL A 11 -10.60 4.84 3.80
N THR A 12 -10.85 3.82 4.63
CA THR A 12 -12.20 3.27 4.84
C THR A 12 -12.50 3.10 6.31
N LYS A 13 -13.79 3.25 6.69
CA LYS A 13 -14.24 3.09 8.08
C LYS A 13 -14.09 1.63 8.52
N ARG A 14 -12.95 1.26 9.14
CA ARG A 14 -12.85 0.14 10.09
C ARG A 14 -11.54 0.20 10.90
N CYS A 15 -11.64 0.53 12.19
CA CYS A 15 -10.66 0.20 13.22
C CYS A 15 -10.98 -1.17 13.79
N ASN A 16 -9.97 -2.00 13.90
CA ASN A 16 -9.58 -2.51 15.20
C ASN A 16 -8.06 -2.50 15.26
N LEU A 17 -7.52 -1.92 16.34
CA LEU A 17 -6.10 -1.57 16.58
C LEU A 17 -5.09 -2.75 16.56
N LEU A 18 -5.48 -3.91 16.02
CA LEU A 18 -4.68 -5.14 15.92
C LEU A 18 -4.84 -5.88 14.57
N LYS A 19 -5.54 -5.30 13.60
CA LYS A 19 -5.67 -5.83 12.23
C LYS A 19 -5.42 -4.70 11.23
N ILE A 20 -4.16 -4.37 11.02
CA ILE A 20 -3.78 -3.88 9.71
C ILE A 20 -3.90 -5.12 8.82
N ASP A 21 -5.04 -5.27 8.14
CA ASP A 21 -5.19 -6.27 7.09
C ASP A 21 -4.29 -5.81 5.93
N ASP A 22 -2.97 -5.96 6.07
CA ASP A 22 -1.99 -5.71 5.01
C ASP A 22 -2.17 -6.79 3.96
N LEU A 23 -3.10 -6.51 3.04
CA LEU A 23 -3.38 -7.36 1.91
C LEU A 23 -2.23 -7.19 0.94
N TRP A 24 -1.58 -8.28 0.56
CA TRP A 24 -0.56 -8.26 -0.47
C TRP A 24 -0.87 -9.30 -1.54
N GLY A 25 -0.41 -9.02 -2.74
CA GLY A 25 -0.61 -9.92 -3.87
C GLY A 25 0.50 -9.78 -4.89
N LYS A 26 0.66 -10.80 -5.72
CA LYS A 26 1.49 -10.74 -6.92
C LYS A 26 0.59 -10.44 -8.13
N ASP A 27 1.08 -9.61 -9.03
CA ASP A 27 0.40 -9.35 -10.29
C ASP A 27 0.19 -10.65 -11.08
N VAL A 28 -1.04 -10.82 -11.58
CA VAL A 28 -1.48 -11.93 -12.44
C VAL A 28 -2.14 -11.38 -13.71
N SER A 29 -1.91 -10.09 -14.02
CA SER A 29 -2.49 -9.44 -15.19
C SER A 29 -2.02 -10.10 -16.49
N ILE A 30 -2.95 -10.30 -17.42
CA ILE A 30 -2.66 -10.81 -18.77
C ILE A 30 -2.52 -9.67 -19.80
N GLU A 31 -2.96 -8.47 -19.43
CA GLU A 31 -3.02 -7.30 -20.33
C GLU A 31 -1.64 -6.66 -20.54
N ASN A 32 -0.62 -7.09 -19.78
CA ASN A 32 0.77 -6.62 -19.89
C ASN A 32 0.93 -5.09 -19.73
N LEU A 33 0.00 -4.45 -19.01
CA LEU A 33 0.01 -3.00 -18.72
C LEU A 33 0.59 -2.67 -17.34
N HIS A 34 1.09 -3.66 -16.61
CA HIS A 34 1.61 -3.51 -15.26
C HIS A 34 2.94 -2.74 -15.16
N GLN A 35 3.51 -2.26 -16.28
CA GLN A 35 4.75 -1.46 -16.36
C GLN A 35 5.95 -2.07 -15.59
N GLY A 36 5.98 -3.39 -15.48
CA GLY A 36 7.00 -4.14 -14.74
C GLY A 36 6.81 -4.13 -13.22
N PHE A 37 5.74 -3.55 -12.69
CA PHE A 37 5.29 -3.80 -11.31
C PHE A 37 4.84 -5.25 -11.18
N THR A 38 5.14 -5.85 -10.03
CA THR A 38 5.01 -7.29 -9.82
C THR A 38 4.23 -7.63 -8.56
N HIS A 39 4.21 -6.73 -7.58
CA HIS A 39 3.54 -6.93 -6.31
C HIS A 39 2.68 -5.71 -5.99
N ILE A 40 1.61 -5.95 -5.23
CA ILE A 40 0.75 -4.93 -4.65
C ILE A 40 0.71 -5.13 -3.13
N PHE A 41 0.83 -4.04 -2.37
CA PHE A 41 0.47 -3.97 -0.95
C PHE A 41 -0.68 -3.00 -0.80
N GLU A 42 -1.66 -3.38 0.00
CA GLU A 42 -2.82 -2.57 0.32
C GLU A 42 -2.96 -2.44 1.83
N SER A 43 -2.98 -1.20 2.32
CA SER A 43 -3.17 -0.88 3.74
C SER A 43 -4.40 0.00 3.91
N THR A 44 -5.23 -0.33 4.89
CA THR A 44 -6.47 0.39 5.17
C THR A 44 -6.31 1.28 6.39
N PHE A 45 -6.72 2.54 6.26
CA PHE A 45 -6.70 3.52 7.34
C PHE A 45 -8.09 4.08 7.61
N GLU A 46 -8.37 4.48 8.84
CA GLU A 46 -9.66 5.09 9.19
C GLU A 46 -9.75 6.56 8.78
N SER A 47 -8.61 7.25 8.76
CA SER A 47 -8.53 8.68 8.48
C SER A 47 -7.24 9.03 7.75
N THR A 48 -7.21 10.23 7.18
CA THR A 48 -6.01 10.80 6.55
C THR A 48 -4.90 11.08 7.56
N GLU A 49 -5.27 11.40 8.79
CA GLU A 49 -4.34 11.63 9.89
C GLU A 49 -3.65 10.32 10.30
N GLY A 50 -4.38 9.20 10.30
CA GLY A 50 -3.81 7.88 10.56
C GLY A 50 -2.76 7.46 9.53
N VAL A 51 -2.91 7.87 8.26
CA VAL A 51 -1.86 7.68 7.24
C VAL A 51 -0.61 8.48 7.61
N ALA A 52 -0.76 9.75 8.00
CA ALA A 52 0.36 10.60 8.39
C ALA A 52 1.10 10.06 9.63
N GLU A 53 0.35 9.61 10.64
CA GLU A 53 0.92 8.97 11.84
C GLU A 53 1.67 7.69 11.50
N TYR A 54 1.10 6.83 10.64
CA TYR A 54 1.76 5.61 10.17
C TYR A 54 3.05 5.92 9.42
N VAL A 55 3.04 6.88 8.51
CA VAL A 55 4.22 7.26 7.73
C VAL A 55 5.34 7.79 8.63
N ALA A 56 5.00 8.58 9.65
CA ALA A 56 5.94 9.15 10.61
C ALA A 56 6.39 8.16 11.71
N HIS A 57 5.74 7.00 11.84
CA HIS A 57 6.03 6.05 12.90
C HIS A 57 7.43 5.46 12.73
N PRO A 58 8.29 5.43 13.77
CA PRO A 58 9.69 5.01 13.64
C PRO A 58 9.83 3.59 13.08
N THR A 59 8.95 2.66 13.49
CA THR A 59 8.94 1.28 12.94
C THR A 59 8.60 1.24 11.45
N HIS A 60 7.74 2.12 10.96
CA HIS A 60 7.45 2.21 9.52
C HIS A 60 8.66 2.75 8.77
N VAL A 61 9.34 3.78 9.29
CA VAL A 61 10.55 4.35 8.67
C VAL A 61 11.65 3.29 8.57
N GLU A 62 11.93 2.56 9.65
CA GLU A 62 12.93 1.48 9.64
C GLU A 62 12.58 0.37 8.64
N TYR A 63 11.30 -0.01 8.57
CA TYR A 63 10.83 -1.02 7.61
C TYR A 63 10.87 -0.50 6.17
N ALA A 64 10.53 0.77 5.94
CA ALA A 64 10.59 1.41 4.64
C ALA A 64 12.02 1.46 4.12
N ASP A 65 13.00 1.82 4.96
CA ASP A 65 14.42 1.82 4.58
C ASP A 65 14.90 0.42 4.17
N LEU A 66 14.54 -0.61 4.93
CA LEU A 66 14.84 -1.99 4.59
C LEU A 66 14.17 -2.39 3.27
N LEU A 67 12.89 -2.08 3.09
CA LEU A 67 12.11 -2.47 1.92
C LEU A 67 12.62 -1.77 0.66
N LEU A 68 12.84 -0.45 0.72
CA LEU A 68 13.32 0.35 -0.42
C LEU A 68 14.67 -0.14 -0.94
N SER A 69 15.56 -0.62 -0.06
CA SER A 69 16.85 -1.18 -0.48
C SER A 69 16.74 -2.44 -1.35
N HIS A 70 15.59 -3.12 -1.31
CA HIS A 70 15.31 -4.34 -2.09
C HIS A 70 14.42 -4.10 -3.32
N LEU A 71 13.96 -2.87 -3.56
CA LEU A 71 13.01 -2.52 -4.62
C LEU A 71 13.65 -1.69 -5.73
N ASP A 72 13.43 -2.08 -6.98
CA ASP A 72 13.87 -1.29 -8.15
C ASP A 72 12.99 -0.04 -8.39
N LYS A 73 11.69 -0.15 -8.13
CA LYS A 73 10.70 0.94 -8.25
C LYS A 73 9.57 0.73 -7.26
N VAL A 74 9.08 1.85 -6.72
CA VAL A 74 7.89 1.90 -5.86
C VAL A 74 6.91 2.93 -6.42
N LEU A 75 5.62 2.62 -6.32
CA LEU A 75 4.53 3.53 -6.68
C LEU A 75 3.52 3.54 -5.53
N ILE A 76 3.22 4.71 -4.97
CA ILE A 76 2.39 4.86 -3.77
C ILE A 76 1.17 5.71 -4.12
N PHE A 77 -0.03 5.27 -3.73
CA PHE A 77 -1.27 6.04 -3.87
C PHE A 77 -2.06 6.03 -2.58
N ASP A 78 -2.45 7.21 -2.11
CA ASP A 78 -3.41 7.39 -1.02
C ASP A 78 -4.74 7.88 -1.60
N TYR A 79 -5.83 7.16 -1.33
CA TYR A 79 -7.13 7.53 -1.88
C TYR A 79 -8.30 7.26 -0.92
N LYS A 80 -9.41 7.96 -1.15
CA LYS A 80 -10.68 7.73 -0.47
C LYS A 80 -11.60 6.96 -1.42
N PRO A 81 -11.94 5.68 -1.14
CA PRO A 81 -12.83 4.90 -2.00
C PRO A 81 -14.18 5.61 -2.14
N THR A 82 -14.49 6.03 -3.36
CA THR A 82 -15.74 6.70 -3.67
C THR A 82 -16.52 5.79 -4.61
N THR A 83 -17.67 5.31 -4.16
CA THR A 83 -18.52 4.44 -4.96
C THR A 83 -19.35 5.30 -5.91
N LEU A 84 -19.16 5.13 -7.21
CA LEU A 84 -20.08 5.68 -8.20
C LEU A 84 -21.38 4.87 -8.14
N ARG A 85 -22.46 5.49 -7.69
CA ARG A 85 -23.80 4.92 -7.80
C ARG A 85 -24.37 5.33 -9.15
N CYS A 86 -24.35 4.40 -10.10
CA CYS A 86 -25.16 4.45 -11.31
C CYS A 86 -26.54 3.84 -11.05
#